data_AF-A0A5K1A781-F1
#
_entry.id   AF-A0A5K1A781-F1
#
_cell.length_a   1.000
_cell.length_b   1.000
_cell.length_c   1.000
_cell.angle_alpha   90.00
_cell.angle_beta   90.00
_cell.angle_gamma   90.00
#
_symmetry.space_group_name_H-M   'P 1'
#
loop_
_entity.id
_entity.type
_entity.pdbx_description
1 polymer ?
#
loop_
_entity_poly.entity_id
_entity_poly.type
_entity_poly.pdbx_seq_one_letter_code
_entity_poly.pdbx_strand_id
1 'polypeptide(L)'
;EAVYVDDLPSPKDCLHGAFVYSTKPLARIQKIEMSPSLASQEFVTLISAKDIPKGGQNVGMLADEPLFADVLTECVGQPLGLV
;
A
#
# COMPACT_ATOMS: atom_id res chain seq x y z
N GLU A 1 -6.07 -23.10 23.80
CA GLU A 1 -6.28 -22.93 22.34
C GLU A 1 -5.00 -22.34 21.75
N ALA A 2 -4.71 -22.56 20.46
CA ALA A 2 -3.56 -21.94 19.81
C ALA A 2 -3.85 -20.44 19.59
N VAL A 3 -2.83 -19.60 19.75
CA VAL A 3 -2.93 -18.15 19.55
C VAL A 3 -2.10 -17.78 18.32
N TYR A 4 -2.75 -17.18 17.33
CA TYR A 4 -2.13 -16.68 16.10
C TYR A 4 -1.96 -15.16 16.15
N VAL A 5 -1.30 -14.59 15.14
CA VAL A 5 -0.91 -13.17 15.13
C VAL A 5 -2.10 -12.23 15.32
N ASP A 6 -3.24 -12.52 14.69
CA ASP A 6 -4.44 -11.68 14.73
C ASP A 6 -5.30 -11.91 16.00
N ASP A 7 -5.00 -12.97 16.77
CA ASP A 7 -5.67 -13.23 18.06
C ASP A 7 -5.05 -12.38 19.19
N LEU A 8 -3.89 -11.78 18.95
CA LEU A 8 -3.23 -10.91 19.91
C LEU A 8 -4.02 -9.59 20.05
N PRO A 9 -4.25 -9.09 21.28
CA PRO A 9 -4.96 -7.84 21.45
C PRO A 9 -4.17 -6.68 20.84
N SER A 10 -4.81 -5.93 19.94
CA SER A 10 -4.22 -4.73 19.34
C SER A 10 -3.92 -3.67 20.41
N PRO A 11 -2.75 -3.00 20.34
CA PRO A 11 -2.47 -1.81 21.13
C PRO A 11 -3.53 -0.72 20.91
N LYS A 12 -3.70 0.18 21.88
CA LYS A 12 -4.74 1.22 21.88
C LYS A 12 -4.75 2.07 20.59
N ASP A 13 -3.59 2.38 20.05
CA ASP A 13 -3.42 3.25 18.88
C ASP A 13 -2.88 2.47 17.65
N CYS A 14 -3.19 1.17 17.58
CA CYS A 14 -2.81 0.32 16.45
C CYS A 14 -3.51 0.78 15.17
N LEU A 15 -2.74 1.03 14.11
CA LEU A 15 -3.26 1.32 12.78
C LEU A 15 -3.41 0.03 11.97
N HIS A 16 -4.40 0.02 11.08
CA HIS A 16 -4.62 -1.07 10.14
C HIS A 16 -4.27 -0.58 8.75
N GLY A 17 -3.62 -1.44 7.96
CA GLY A 17 -3.21 -1.10 6.61
C GLY A 17 -3.82 -2.03 5.57
N ALA A 18 -4.12 -1.51 4.39
CA ALA A 18 -4.57 -2.30 3.25
C ALA A 18 -3.91 -1.83 1.95
N PHE A 19 -3.47 -2.77 1.12
CA PHE A 19 -2.89 -2.44 -0.18
C PHE A 19 -3.95 -1.88 -1.13
N VAL A 20 -3.55 -0.85 -1.86
CA VAL A 20 -4.26 -0.35 -3.04
C VAL A 20 -3.66 -1.04 -4.26
N TYR A 21 -4.48 -1.69 -5.08
CA TYR A 21 -4.00 -2.49 -6.20
C TYR A 21 -4.35 -1.88 -7.56
N SER A 22 -3.50 -2.15 -8.55
CA SER A 22 -3.82 -1.89 -9.96
C SER A 22 -5.02 -2.73 -10.38
N THR A 23 -5.98 -2.09 -11.06
CA THR A 23 -7.11 -2.76 -11.72
C THR A 23 -6.85 -2.98 -13.21
N LYS A 24 -5.67 -2.61 -13.70
CA LYS A 24 -5.30 -2.67 -15.11
C LYS A 24 -4.09 -3.60 -15.30
N PRO A 25 -4.09 -4.43 -16.35
CA PRO A 25 -3.01 -5.37 -16.59
C PRO A 25 -1.71 -4.69 -17.03
N LEU A 26 -1.76 -3.55 -17.72
CA LEU A 26 -0.59 -2.76 -18.08
C LEU A 26 -1.03 -1.31 -18.28
N ALA A 27 -0.55 -0.39 -17.45
CA ALA A 27 -0.99 1.00 -17.50
C ALA A 27 0.04 1.96 -16.91
N ARG A 28 0.13 3.16 -17.49
CA ARG A 28 0.91 4.26 -16.91
C ARG A 28 0.11 4.93 -15.80
N ILE A 29 0.73 5.11 -14.64
CA ILE A 29 0.14 5.84 -13.52
C ILE A 29 0.29 7.33 -13.78
N GLN A 30 -0.83 8.05 -13.91
CA GLN A 30 -0.81 9.51 -14.07
C GLN A 30 -0.83 10.22 -12.72
N LYS A 31 -1.72 9.77 -11.83
CA LYS A 31 -1.92 10.31 -10.49
C LYS A 31 -2.56 9.25 -9.61
N ILE A 32 -2.22 9.26 -8.33
CA ILE A 32 -2.95 8.55 -7.28
C ILE A 32 -3.55 9.63 -6.39
N GLU A 33 -4.87 9.63 -6.24
CA GLU A 33 -5.59 10.58 -5.41
C GLU A 33 -6.72 9.87 -4.66
N MET A 34 -6.93 10.28 -3.41
CA MET A 34 -8.02 9.78 -2.60
C MET A 34 -9.26 10.63 -2.83
N SER A 35 -10.43 10.00 -2.93
CA SER A 35 -11.66 10.77 -3.04
C SER A 35 -11.95 11.51 -1.73
N PRO A 36 -12.49 12.73 -1.78
CA PRO A 36 -12.79 13.52 -0.57
C PRO A 36 -13.72 12.82 0.42
N SER A 37 -14.54 11.87 -0.06
CA SER A 37 -15.47 11.10 0.77
C SER A 37 -14.79 10.05 1.65
N LEU A 38 -13.56 9.63 1.36
CA LEU A 38 -12.79 8.73 2.24
C LEU A 38 -12.07 9.48 3.38
N ALA A 39 -11.85 10.79 3.24
CA ALA A 39 -11.18 11.58 4.26
C ALA A 39 -12.00 11.76 5.55
N SER A 40 -13.29 11.38 5.55
CA SER A 40 -14.19 11.47 6.71
C SER A 40 -14.23 10.21 7.58
N GLN A 41 -13.53 9.13 7.21
CA GLN A 41 -13.52 7.85 7.92
C GLN A 41 -12.11 7.51 8.39
N GLU A 42 -11.73 7.86 9.62
CA GLU A 42 -10.56 7.36 10.37
C GLU A 42 -9.27 7.13 9.55
N PHE A 43 -9.09 7.89 8.47
CA PHE A 43 -8.05 7.71 7.49
C PHE A 43 -6.83 8.48 7.96
N VAL A 44 -5.72 7.77 8.13
CA VAL A 44 -4.49 8.39 8.59
C VAL A 44 -3.69 8.91 7.40
N THR A 45 -3.38 8.06 6.42
CA THR A 45 -2.56 8.47 5.27
C THR A 45 -2.62 7.43 4.13
N LEU A 46 -2.11 7.82 2.97
CA LEU A 46 -1.76 6.92 1.86
C LEU A 46 -0.24 6.97 1.70
N ILE A 47 0.39 5.81 1.76
CA ILE A 47 1.82 5.62 1.54
C ILE A 47 2.01 5.04 0.13
N SER A 48 2.88 5.66 -0.66
CA SER A 48 3.20 5.27 -2.03
C SER A 48 4.70 5.05 -2.23
N ALA A 49 5.12 4.72 -3.46
CA ALA A 49 6.53 4.66 -3.83
C ALA A 49 7.31 5.94 -3.50
N LYS A 50 6.64 7.10 -3.46
CA LYS A 50 7.24 8.41 -3.19
C LYS A 50 7.54 8.64 -1.71
N ASP A 51 6.92 7.87 -0.83
CA ASP A 51 7.03 8.01 0.62
C ASP A 51 8.12 7.10 1.20
N ILE A 52 8.84 6.37 0.35
CA ILE A 52 9.97 5.53 0.76
C ILE A 52 11.06 6.43 1.34
N PRO A 53 11.52 6.18 2.58
CA PRO A 53 12.43 7.07 3.27
C PRO A 53 13.81 7.10 2.61
N LYS A 54 14.57 8.16 2.88
CA LYS A 54 15.96 8.27 2.41
C LYS A 54 16.79 7.08 2.90
N GLY A 55 17.40 6.35 1.97
CA GLY A 55 18.15 5.12 2.25
C GLY A 55 17.31 3.83 2.20
N GLY A 56 15.99 3.95 2.03
CA GLY A 56 15.10 2.83 1.72
C GLY A 56 15.12 2.48 0.23
N GLN A 57 14.53 1.32 -0.10
CA GLN A 57 14.44 0.80 -1.47
C GLN A 57 13.01 0.35 -1.77
N ASN A 58 12.54 0.64 -2.98
CA ASN A 58 11.24 0.19 -3.48
C ASN A 58 11.35 -1.22 -4.05
N VAL A 59 11.63 -2.20 -3.20
CA VAL A 59 11.85 -3.59 -3.60
C VAL A 59 10.88 -4.51 -2.86
N GLY A 60 10.23 -5.39 -3.62
CA GLY A 60 9.35 -6.44 -3.12
C GLY A 60 10.14 -7.62 -2.59
N MET A 61 9.42 -8.72 -2.32
CA MET A 61 10.02 -9.95 -1.80
C MET A 61 11.03 -10.59 -2.78
N LEU A 62 10.79 -10.41 -4.08
CA LEU A 62 11.73 -10.74 -5.15
C LEU A 62 12.39 -9.43 -5.61
N ALA A 63 13.73 -9.41 -5.65
CA ALA A 63 14.53 -8.20 -5.82
C ALA A 63 14.25 -7.41 -7.11
N ASP A 64 13.60 -8.03 -8.10
CA ASP A 64 13.30 -7.45 -9.40
C ASP A 64 11.91 -6.81 -9.49
N GLU A 65 11.07 -6.96 -8.44
CA GLU A 65 9.71 -6.40 -8.42
C GLU A 65 9.64 -5.22 -7.45
N PRO A 66 8.98 -4.10 -7.82
CA PRO A 66 8.81 -2.99 -6.90
C PRO A 66 7.78 -3.31 -5.80
N LEU A 67 8.01 -2.78 -4.59
CA LEU A 67 7.01 -2.86 -3.50
C LEU A 67 5.72 -2.11 -3.88
N PHE A 68 5.86 -0.92 -4.46
CA PHE A 68 4.77 -0.12 -5.01
C PHE A 68 5.10 0.29 -6.45
N ALA A 69 4.17 0.07 -7.37
CA ALA A 69 4.28 0.60 -8.72
C ALA A 69 4.26 2.14 -8.71
N ASP A 70 5.23 2.78 -9.39
CA ASP A 70 5.37 4.25 -9.43
C ASP A 70 4.93 4.83 -10.77
N VAL A 71 5.55 4.40 -11.87
CA VAL A 71 5.31 4.95 -13.21
C VAL A 71 4.42 4.05 -14.06
N LEU A 72 4.57 2.73 -13.91
CA LEU A 72 3.93 1.72 -14.74
C LEU A 72 3.45 0.58 -13.85
N THR A 73 2.22 0.13 -14.07
CA THR A 73 1.71 -1.15 -13.55
C THR A 73 1.85 -2.21 -14.62
N GLU A 74 2.25 -3.42 -14.28
CA GLU A 74 2.54 -4.54 -15.19
C GLU A 74 1.58 -5.72 -15.03
N CYS A 75 0.72 -5.69 -14.00
CA CYS A 75 -0.38 -6.64 -13.84
C CYS A 75 -1.55 -6.07 -13.04
N VAL A 76 -2.70 -6.73 -13.14
CA VAL A 76 -3.80 -6.54 -12.20
C VAL A 76 -3.37 -7.12 -10.86
N GLY A 77 -3.60 -6.38 -9.77
CA GLY A 77 -3.17 -6.79 -8.44
C GLY A 77 -1.78 -6.30 -8.05
N GLN A 78 -1.06 -5.56 -8.91
CA GLN A 78 0.20 -4.95 -8.49
C GLN A 78 -0.06 -3.85 -7.46
N PRO A 79 0.65 -3.83 -6.30
CA PRO A 79 0.45 -2.80 -5.30
C PRO A 79 0.85 -1.41 -5.81
N LEU A 80 0.02 -0.41 -5.54
CA LEU A 80 0.24 1.01 -5.86
C LEU A 80 0.64 1.82 -4.62
N GLY A 81 0.21 1.34 -3.45
CA GLY A 81 0.38 2.01 -2.18
C GLY A 81 -0.31 1.23 -1.06
N LEU A 82 -0.25 1.80 0.14
CA LEU A 82 -0.86 1.29 1.36
C LEU A 82 -1.68 2.43 1.99
N VAL A 83 -2.95 2.19 2.26
CA VAL A 83 -3.75 3.03 3.17
C VAL A 83 -3.66 2.47 4.58
#